data_AF-A0A1Q4VPJ8-F1
#
_entry.id   AF-A0A1Q4VPJ8-F1
#
_cell.length_a   1.000
_cell.length_b   1.000
_cell.length_c   1.000
_cell.angle_alpha   90.00
_cell.angle_beta   90.00
_cell.angle_gamma   90.00
#
_symmetry.space_group_name_H-M   'P 1'
#
loop_
_entity.id
_entity.type
_entity.pdbx_description
1 polymer ?
#
loop_
_entity_poly.entity_id
_entity_poly.type
_entity_poly.pdbx_seq_one_letter_code
_entity_poly.pdbx_strand_id
1 'polypeptide(L)'
;MRRATSLAPPGPPQPSPRRYNAVLRLYDAPLHRDWAFWLTVGLAALTAAAIGTSTEQASGLPRWLDTLLAVLTFTLLFGVTPAWARLRIRRWRWRKQQLRPPPPVSTPRETAPPHAPTPSPESAPPREPARRESARRESAYPPSPDPLATARRALPHPVARTVHEMQRAHTPKERHEALLEAAETLAVTTAGLLQAHGIGERNLAELRAALTGAGTTFGTWTVWLHHVCRVVRQRPDVVPGLAEALRDGSGPAAGPDDPGLVQFLDRLKGERNRTSHGDKPRTQEEASLRLAEHQLLLERALICAQFLHGLPWLLTVSCAYQRRTGTFEVVADHLMGDHPDFDRLTFPCPAPVADDTVYVLSPAGPVALSPFVASLYCAQCGRREICHAHRTGRRNRPAAYKSFGRGHVIPCPGLDDEIAALPGPPPSRP
;
A
#
# COMPACT_ATOMS: atom_id res chain seq x y z
N MET A 1 -28.98 -33.11 -5.45
CA MET A 1 -29.54 -31.74 -5.56
C MET A 1 -28.44 -30.72 -5.31
N ARG A 2 -27.84 -30.16 -6.37
CA ARG A 2 -26.85 -29.07 -6.26
C ARG A 2 -27.57 -27.74 -6.47
N ARG A 3 -27.61 -26.88 -5.46
CA ARG A 3 -28.11 -25.51 -5.59
C ARG A 3 -27.06 -24.66 -6.30
N ALA A 4 -27.44 -24.09 -7.44
CA ALA A 4 -26.66 -23.08 -8.14
C ALA A 4 -26.78 -21.76 -7.36
N THR A 5 -25.65 -21.25 -6.85
CA THR A 5 -25.54 -19.91 -6.28
C THR A 5 -25.43 -18.89 -7.41
N SER A 6 -26.48 -18.10 -7.58
CA SER A 6 -26.53 -16.96 -8.50
C SER A 6 -25.58 -15.85 -8.01
N LEU A 7 -24.59 -15.50 -8.84
CA LEU A 7 -23.68 -14.37 -8.61
C LEU A 7 -24.42 -13.06 -8.90
N ALA A 8 -24.47 -12.18 -7.89
CA ALA A 8 -25.03 -10.84 -8.03
C ALA A 8 -24.18 -9.98 -9.00
N PRO A 9 -24.79 -9.10 -9.81
CA PRO A 9 -24.08 -8.26 -10.75
C PRO A 9 -23.22 -7.19 -10.03
N PRO A 10 -22.07 -6.82 -10.60
CA PRO A 10 -21.16 -5.85 -10.00
C PRO A 10 -21.82 -4.47 -9.94
N GLY A 11 -21.84 -3.88 -8.73
CA GLY A 11 -22.31 -2.52 -8.52
C GLY A 11 -21.46 -1.47 -9.26
N PRO A 12 -21.98 -0.24 -9.43
CA PRO A 12 -21.30 0.81 -10.17
C PRO A 12 -19.94 1.19 -9.53
N PRO A 13 -18.94 1.57 -10.34
CA PRO A 13 -17.59 1.85 -9.87
C PRO A 13 -17.59 2.99 -8.86
N GLN A 14 -16.96 2.76 -7.69
CA GLN A 14 -16.80 3.80 -6.68
C GLN A 14 -15.85 4.91 -7.19
N PRO A 15 -16.21 6.19 -7.01
CA PRO A 15 -15.36 7.29 -7.45
C PRO A 15 -14.05 7.32 -6.67
N SER A 16 -12.93 7.50 -7.38
CA SER A 16 -11.60 7.52 -6.80
C SER A 16 -11.41 8.64 -5.77
N PRO A 17 -10.68 8.39 -4.66
CA PRO A 17 -10.50 9.38 -3.60
C PRO A 17 -9.65 10.55 -4.08
N ARG A 18 -10.23 11.76 -4.05
CA ARG A 18 -9.52 13.01 -4.34
C ARG A 18 -8.44 13.27 -3.28
N ARG A 19 -7.17 13.35 -3.71
CA ARG A 19 -6.05 13.81 -2.88
C ARG A 19 -6.31 15.25 -2.42
N TYR A 20 -6.48 15.47 -1.12
CA TYR A 20 -6.67 16.79 -0.52
C TYR A 20 -5.32 17.52 -0.38
N ASN A 21 -5.22 18.76 -0.88
CA ASN A 21 -4.03 19.59 -0.67
C ASN A 21 -4.02 20.24 0.73
N ALA A 22 -2.82 20.35 1.28
CA ALA A 22 -2.54 20.74 2.66
C ALA A 22 -2.48 22.27 2.91
N VAL A 23 -2.64 23.11 1.90
CA VAL A 23 -2.59 24.58 2.10
C VAL A 23 -4.01 25.10 2.34
N LEU A 24 -4.35 25.28 3.62
CA LEU A 24 -5.57 25.92 4.14
C LEU A 24 -6.93 25.29 3.73
N ARG A 25 -6.93 24.14 3.02
CA ARG A 25 -8.15 23.49 2.47
C ARG A 25 -9.02 24.42 1.60
N LEU A 26 -8.43 25.50 1.06
CA LEU A 26 -9.16 26.51 0.29
C LEU A 26 -9.28 26.13 -1.20
N TYR A 27 -8.33 25.36 -1.71
CA TYR A 27 -8.21 25.00 -3.12
C TYR A 27 -8.54 23.52 -3.36
N ASP A 28 -9.23 23.24 -4.47
CA ASP A 28 -9.79 21.92 -4.80
C ASP A 28 -8.78 21.04 -5.56
N ALA A 29 -7.70 21.63 -6.05
CA ALA A 29 -6.62 20.99 -6.81
C ALA A 29 -5.25 21.39 -6.25
N PRO A 30 -4.14 20.75 -6.66
CA PRO A 30 -2.80 21.25 -6.39
C PRO A 30 -2.69 22.70 -6.86
N LEU A 31 -1.99 23.57 -6.11
CA LEU A 31 -1.94 25.02 -6.39
C LEU A 31 -1.61 25.32 -7.86
N HIS A 32 -0.67 24.56 -8.45
CA HIS A 32 -0.28 24.70 -9.85
C HIS A 32 -1.36 24.30 -10.87
N ARG A 33 -2.42 23.57 -10.48
CA ARG A 33 -3.54 23.14 -11.34
C ARG A 33 -4.86 23.82 -10.99
N ASP A 34 -4.93 24.63 -9.93
CA ASP A 34 -6.16 25.33 -9.56
C ASP A 34 -6.22 26.68 -10.29
N TRP A 35 -7.16 26.80 -11.23
CA TRP A 35 -7.33 28.04 -11.99
C TRP A 35 -7.71 29.23 -11.09
N ALA A 36 -8.36 29.00 -9.96
CA ALA A 36 -8.73 30.06 -9.02
C ALA A 36 -7.51 30.63 -8.31
N PHE A 37 -6.51 29.78 -8.03
CA PHE A 37 -5.22 30.22 -7.49
C PHE A 37 -4.50 31.13 -8.51
N TRP A 38 -4.38 30.69 -9.76
CA TRP A 38 -3.72 31.48 -10.81
C TRP A 38 -4.45 32.77 -11.15
N LEU A 39 -5.79 32.78 -11.12
CA LEU A 39 -6.57 34.01 -11.25
C LEU A 39 -6.27 35.00 -10.14
N THR A 40 -6.15 34.52 -8.90
CA THR A 40 -5.82 35.36 -7.73
C THR A 40 -4.42 35.97 -7.87
N VAL A 41 -3.44 35.15 -8.27
CA VAL A 41 -2.07 35.62 -8.55
C VAL A 41 -2.06 36.64 -9.70
N GLY A 42 -2.82 36.40 -10.77
CA GLY A 42 -2.95 37.31 -11.90
C GLY A 42 -3.56 38.65 -11.51
N LEU A 43 -4.63 38.66 -10.72
CA LEU A 43 -5.26 39.89 -10.22
C LEU A 43 -4.33 40.68 -9.29
N ALA A 44 -3.59 39.99 -8.41
CA ALA A 44 -2.60 40.63 -7.55
C ALA A 44 -1.48 41.30 -8.38
N ALA A 45 -0.95 40.60 -9.38
CA ALA A 45 0.08 41.13 -10.28
C ALA A 45 -0.43 42.32 -11.11
N LEU A 46 -1.66 42.23 -11.65
CA LEU A 46 -2.28 43.29 -12.44
C LEU A 46 -2.55 44.54 -11.59
N THR A 47 -2.99 44.36 -10.34
CA THR A 47 -3.20 45.47 -9.39
C THR A 47 -1.88 46.16 -9.05
N ALA A 48 -0.83 45.39 -8.78
CA ALA A 48 0.50 45.92 -8.50
C ALA A 48 1.06 46.71 -9.70
N ALA A 49 0.88 46.19 -10.92
CA ALA A 49 1.31 46.87 -12.13
C ALA A 49 0.53 48.17 -12.38
N ALA A 50 -0.80 48.14 -12.27
CA ALA A 50 -1.66 49.30 -12.53
C ALA A 50 -1.31 50.49 -11.60
N ILE A 51 -1.11 50.22 -10.30
CA ILE A 51 -0.76 51.26 -9.32
C ILE A 51 0.70 51.71 -9.48
N GLY A 52 1.60 50.78 -9.81
CA GLY A 52 3.01 51.10 -10.05
C GLY A 52 3.21 52.07 -11.24
N THR A 53 2.31 52.04 -12.21
CA THR A 53 2.38 52.88 -13.42
C THR A 53 1.59 54.19 -13.34
N SER A 54 0.77 54.41 -12.31
CA SER A 54 -0.01 55.65 -12.21
C SER A 54 0.84 56.82 -11.69
N THR A 55 0.88 57.91 -12.43
CA THR A 55 1.62 59.13 -12.05
C THR A 55 0.86 60.02 -11.06
N GLU A 56 -0.46 59.85 -10.95
CA GLU A 56 -1.31 60.60 -10.04
C GLU A 56 -1.26 60.04 -8.62
N GLN A 57 -0.96 60.91 -7.66
CA GLN A 57 -0.80 60.56 -6.25
C GLN A 57 -2.05 61.01 -5.51
N ALA A 58 -3.08 60.14 -5.51
CA ALA A 58 -4.39 60.45 -4.95
C ALA A 58 -4.47 60.32 -3.42
N SER A 59 -3.51 59.65 -2.78
CA SER A 59 -3.50 59.40 -1.34
C SER A 59 -2.28 60.05 -0.65
N GLY A 60 -2.46 60.53 0.59
CA GLY A 60 -1.39 61.06 1.43
C GLY A 60 -0.43 60.00 1.99
N LEU A 61 -0.53 58.74 1.53
CA LEU A 61 0.29 57.63 1.98
C LEU A 61 1.49 57.41 1.04
N PRO A 62 2.60 56.82 1.53
CA PRO A 62 3.69 56.36 0.68
C PRO A 62 3.18 55.35 -0.37
N ARG A 63 3.57 55.51 -1.64
CA ARG A 63 3.07 54.69 -2.76
C ARG A 63 3.20 53.18 -2.52
N TRP A 64 4.31 52.73 -1.93
CA TRP A 64 4.52 51.31 -1.65
C TRP A 64 3.48 50.74 -0.67
N LEU A 65 3.03 51.55 0.29
CA LEU A 65 2.04 51.15 1.29
C LEU A 65 0.64 51.10 0.67
N ASP A 66 0.33 52.09 -0.17
CA ASP A 66 -0.95 52.13 -0.91
C ASP A 66 -1.07 50.93 -1.87
N THR A 67 0.01 50.62 -2.62
CA THR A 67 0.07 49.42 -3.46
C THR A 67 -0.09 48.13 -2.67
N LEU A 68 0.56 48.00 -1.51
CA LEU A 68 0.46 46.81 -0.67
C LEU A 68 -0.96 46.63 -0.12
N LEU A 69 -1.59 47.72 0.35
CA LEU A 69 -2.96 47.71 0.87
C LEU A 69 -3.97 47.36 -0.23
N ALA A 70 -3.80 47.92 -1.42
CA ALA A 70 -4.64 47.61 -2.57
C ALA A 70 -4.49 46.13 -2.98
N VAL A 71 -3.27 45.63 -3.15
CA VAL A 71 -3.02 44.21 -3.49
C VAL A 71 -3.64 43.27 -2.46
N LEU A 72 -3.49 43.58 -1.16
CA LEU A 72 -4.06 42.76 -0.09
C LEU A 72 -5.59 42.77 -0.12
N THR A 73 -6.20 43.95 -0.26
CA THR A 73 -7.66 44.14 -0.35
C THR A 73 -8.24 43.41 -1.56
N PHE A 74 -7.66 43.57 -2.74
CA PHE A 74 -8.10 42.90 -3.96
C PHE A 74 -7.91 41.38 -3.89
N THR A 75 -6.79 40.89 -3.35
CA THR A 75 -6.55 39.46 -3.16
C THR A 75 -7.58 38.84 -2.20
N LEU A 76 -7.95 39.56 -1.14
CA LEU A 76 -8.94 39.08 -0.17
C LEU A 76 -10.36 39.07 -0.76
N LEU A 77 -10.77 40.17 -1.41
CA LEU A 77 -12.12 40.34 -1.97
C LEU A 77 -12.35 39.45 -3.20
N PHE A 78 -11.37 39.34 -4.10
CA PHE A 78 -11.55 38.66 -5.39
C PHE A 78 -10.85 37.30 -5.48
N GLY A 79 -9.94 36.98 -4.57
CA GLY A 79 -9.30 35.66 -4.50
C GLY A 79 -9.88 34.78 -3.40
N VAL A 80 -9.69 35.20 -2.15
CA VAL A 80 -10.02 34.38 -0.97
C VAL A 80 -11.53 34.21 -0.79
N THR A 81 -12.28 35.32 -0.89
CA THR A 81 -13.73 35.32 -0.63
C THR A 81 -14.50 34.45 -1.64
N PRO A 82 -14.24 34.52 -2.97
CA PRO A 82 -14.91 33.66 -3.95
C PRO A 82 -14.53 32.18 -3.81
N ALA A 83 -13.27 31.88 -3.49
CA ALA A 83 -12.83 30.51 -3.24
C ALA A 83 -13.54 29.90 -2.02
N TRP A 84 -13.68 30.69 -0.94
CA TRP A 84 -14.43 30.28 0.24
C TRP A 84 -15.93 30.09 -0.04
N ALA A 85 -16.56 31.03 -0.75
CA ALA A 85 -17.98 30.94 -1.12
C ALA A 85 -18.27 29.69 -1.97
N ARG A 86 -17.40 29.40 -2.95
CA ARG A 86 -17.46 28.18 -3.77
C ARG A 86 -17.41 26.91 -2.92
N LEU A 87 -16.50 26.84 -1.95
CA LEU A 87 -16.41 25.70 -1.02
C LEU A 87 -17.67 25.53 -0.17
N ARG A 88 -18.23 26.64 0.33
CA ARG A 88 -19.48 26.64 1.10
C ARG A 88 -20.66 26.13 0.26
N ILE A 89 -20.84 26.64 -0.95
CA ILE A 89 -21.91 26.21 -1.88
C ILE A 89 -21.78 24.73 -2.18
N ARG A 90 -20.56 24.24 -2.40
CA ARG A 90 -20.32 22.82 -2.71
C ARG A 90 -20.63 21.91 -1.53
N ARG A 91 -20.18 22.26 -0.32
CA ARG A 91 -20.52 21.49 0.91
C ARG A 91 -22.02 21.47 1.15
N TRP A 92 -22.70 22.57 0.88
CA TRP A 92 -24.15 22.66 0.98
C TRP A 92 -24.87 21.78 -0.05
N ARG A 93 -24.44 21.80 -1.33
CA ARG A 93 -24.98 20.92 -2.37
C ARG A 93 -24.77 19.43 -2.05
N TRP A 94 -23.61 19.07 -1.52
CA TRP A 94 -23.31 17.68 -1.14
C TRP A 94 -24.19 17.21 0.02
N ARG A 95 -24.39 18.05 1.06
CA ARG A 95 -25.33 17.74 2.16
C ARG A 95 -26.76 17.57 1.64
N LYS A 96 -27.21 18.41 0.70
CA LYS A 96 -28.51 18.26 0.05
C LYS A 96 -28.65 16.97 -0.76
N GLN A 97 -27.57 16.48 -1.38
CA GLN A 97 -27.58 15.22 -2.12
C GLN A 97 -27.65 14.00 -1.19
N GLN A 98 -27.00 14.05 -0.03
CA GLN A 98 -27.08 12.95 0.96
C GLN A 98 -28.45 12.82 1.63
N LEU A 99 -29.22 13.91 1.69
CA LEU A 99 -30.58 13.92 2.23
C LEU A 99 -31.64 13.53 1.19
N ARG A 100 -31.27 13.28 -0.07
CA ARG A 100 -32.24 12.75 -1.04
C ARG A 100 -32.42 11.25 -0.80
N PRO A 101 -33.66 10.77 -0.62
CA PRO A 101 -33.91 9.34 -0.55
C PRO A 101 -33.40 8.66 -1.83
N PRO A 102 -32.86 7.42 -1.71
CA PRO A 102 -32.40 6.68 -2.87
C PRO A 102 -33.56 6.51 -3.87
N PRO A 103 -33.30 6.58 -5.18
CA PRO A 103 -34.34 6.34 -6.18
C PRO A 103 -34.95 4.94 -5.96
N PRO A 104 -36.26 4.78 -6.16
CA PRO A 104 -36.91 3.49 -6.03
C PRO A 104 -36.25 2.49 -6.97
N VAL A 105 -35.90 1.32 -6.43
CA VAL A 105 -35.29 0.22 -7.19
C VAL A 105 -36.27 -0.22 -8.26
N SER A 106 -35.93 0.00 -9.53
CA SER A 106 -36.69 -0.51 -10.66
C SER A 106 -36.72 -2.04 -10.59
N THR A 107 -37.91 -2.62 -10.42
CA THR A 107 -38.11 -4.06 -10.46
C THR A 107 -37.70 -4.63 -11.82
N PRO A 108 -37.02 -5.79 -11.87
CA PRO A 108 -36.65 -6.43 -13.13
C PRO A 108 -37.91 -6.78 -13.94
N ARG A 109 -37.95 -6.31 -15.19
CA ARG A 109 -38.98 -6.63 -16.17
C ARG A 109 -38.91 -8.13 -16.50
N GLU A 110 -39.99 -8.83 -16.20
CA GLU A 110 -40.21 -10.25 -16.43
C GLU A 110 -40.12 -10.58 -17.93
N THR A 111 -39.10 -11.35 -18.32
CA THR A 111 -38.90 -11.83 -19.69
C THR A 111 -39.72 -13.10 -19.90
N ALA A 112 -40.55 -13.10 -20.94
CA ALA A 112 -41.45 -14.19 -21.35
C ALA A 112 -40.70 -15.49 -21.75
N PRO A 113 -41.38 -16.67 -21.68
CA PRO A 113 -40.76 -17.98 -21.88
C PRO A 113 -40.53 -18.38 -23.36
N PRO A 114 -39.70 -19.41 -23.63
CA PRO A 114 -39.20 -19.76 -24.96
C PRO A 114 -40.15 -20.65 -25.76
N HIS A 115 -40.30 -20.37 -27.05
CA HIS A 115 -40.96 -21.25 -28.02
C HIS A 115 -40.03 -22.39 -28.47
N ALA A 116 -40.60 -23.59 -28.52
CA ALA A 116 -40.01 -24.85 -29.00
C ALA A 116 -40.17 -25.02 -30.54
N PRO A 117 -39.57 -26.06 -31.16
CA PRO A 117 -38.89 -25.95 -32.44
C PRO A 117 -39.70 -26.38 -33.67
N THR A 118 -39.25 -25.97 -34.85
CA THR A 118 -39.71 -26.46 -36.16
C THR A 118 -38.60 -27.30 -36.82
N PRO A 119 -38.92 -28.44 -37.48
CA PRO A 119 -37.91 -29.34 -38.06
C PRO A 119 -37.66 -29.14 -39.57
N SER A 120 -36.50 -29.68 -39.99
CA SER A 120 -36.08 -30.12 -41.35
C SER A 120 -35.47 -29.08 -42.31
N PRO A 121 -34.67 -29.48 -43.33
CA PRO A 121 -34.06 -30.79 -43.62
C PRO A 121 -32.53 -30.77 -43.87
N GLU A 122 -31.93 -31.92 -43.58
CA GLU A 122 -30.87 -32.64 -44.31
C GLU A 122 -30.32 -32.01 -45.61
N SER A 123 -29.01 -31.69 -45.63
CA SER A 123 -28.13 -31.77 -46.81
C SER A 123 -26.65 -31.54 -46.48
N ALA A 124 -25.83 -32.51 -46.91
CA ALA A 124 -24.39 -32.50 -47.21
C ALA A 124 -23.35 -32.56 -46.06
N PRO A 125 -22.33 -33.45 -46.18
CA PRO A 125 -21.29 -33.64 -45.16
C PRO A 125 -20.20 -32.57 -45.25
N PRO A 126 -19.63 -32.10 -44.11
CA PRO A 126 -18.44 -31.26 -44.13
C PRO A 126 -17.18 -32.09 -44.36
N ARG A 127 -16.40 -31.67 -45.35
CA ARG A 127 -15.01 -32.11 -45.58
C ARG A 127 -14.17 -31.89 -44.33
N GLU A 128 -13.46 -32.94 -43.94
CA GLU A 128 -12.43 -32.98 -42.91
C GLU A 128 -11.22 -32.11 -43.31
N PRO A 129 -10.88 -31.04 -42.57
CA PRO A 129 -9.61 -30.35 -42.78
C PRO A 129 -8.49 -31.13 -42.08
N ALA A 130 -7.50 -31.50 -42.89
CA ALA A 130 -6.29 -32.18 -42.50
C ALA A 130 -5.68 -31.63 -41.20
N ARG A 131 -5.51 -32.56 -40.26
CA ARG A 131 -4.71 -32.46 -39.04
C ARG A 131 -3.30 -31.97 -39.41
N ARG A 132 -3.04 -30.66 -39.25
CA ARG A 132 -1.67 -30.13 -39.25
C ARG A 132 -1.02 -30.58 -37.94
N GLU A 133 -0.33 -31.70 -38.06
CA GLU A 133 0.48 -32.29 -37.02
C GLU A 133 1.56 -31.29 -36.60
N SER A 134 1.41 -30.90 -35.35
CA SER A 134 2.20 -29.97 -34.59
C SER A 134 3.64 -30.46 -34.43
N ALA A 135 4.59 -29.78 -35.07
CA ALA A 135 5.98 -29.74 -34.62
C ALA A 135 6.08 -28.83 -33.38
N ARG A 136 5.43 -29.22 -32.27
CA ARG A 136 5.68 -28.63 -30.96
C ARG A 136 6.69 -29.55 -30.28
N ARG A 137 7.97 -29.17 -30.35
CA ARG A 137 9.01 -29.70 -29.48
C ARG A 137 8.58 -29.41 -28.04
N GLU A 138 7.95 -30.38 -27.42
CA GLU A 138 7.56 -30.36 -26.02
C GLU A 138 8.84 -30.48 -25.20
N SER A 139 9.28 -29.35 -24.65
CA SER A 139 10.41 -29.29 -23.72
C SER A 139 10.10 -30.19 -22.53
N ALA A 140 10.92 -31.21 -22.30
CA ALA A 140 10.77 -32.22 -21.26
C ALA A 140 11.03 -31.73 -19.83
N TYR A 141 10.94 -30.42 -19.58
CA TYR A 141 11.07 -29.83 -18.24
C TYR A 141 9.72 -29.22 -17.83
N PRO A 142 9.21 -29.54 -16.62
CA PRO A 142 8.07 -28.81 -16.08
C PRO A 142 8.43 -27.31 -16.07
N PRO A 143 7.53 -26.41 -16.49
CA PRO A 143 7.81 -24.99 -16.44
C PRO A 143 8.18 -24.63 -15.00
N SER A 144 9.32 -23.97 -14.82
CA SER A 144 9.71 -23.45 -13.51
C SER A 144 8.52 -22.67 -12.93
N PRO A 145 8.15 -22.87 -11.66
CA PRO A 145 6.95 -22.27 -11.10
C PRO A 145 7.02 -20.74 -11.23
N ASP A 146 5.95 -20.14 -11.76
CA ASP A 146 5.82 -18.68 -11.87
C ASP A 146 6.03 -18.04 -10.48
N PRO A 147 7.07 -17.19 -10.31
CA PRO A 147 7.38 -16.55 -9.02
C PRO A 147 6.21 -15.75 -8.47
N LEU A 148 5.45 -15.07 -9.34
CA LEU A 148 4.30 -14.25 -8.92
C LEU A 148 3.16 -15.14 -8.42
N ALA A 149 2.85 -16.21 -9.14
CA ALA A 149 1.82 -17.16 -8.72
C ALA A 149 2.21 -17.90 -7.43
N THR A 150 3.50 -18.21 -7.25
CA THR A 150 4.03 -18.82 -6.03
C THR A 150 3.91 -17.85 -4.85
N ALA A 151 4.35 -16.61 -5.04
CA ALA A 151 4.23 -15.55 -4.04
C ALA A 151 2.78 -15.35 -3.57
N ARG A 152 1.84 -15.31 -4.52
CA ARG A 152 0.41 -15.13 -4.27
C ARG A 152 -0.23 -16.23 -3.42
N ARG A 153 0.26 -17.47 -3.52
CA ARG A 153 -0.29 -18.61 -2.76
C ARG A 153 0.34 -18.78 -1.39
N ALA A 154 1.63 -18.44 -1.26
CA ALA A 154 2.46 -18.97 -0.19
C ALA A 154 3.13 -17.91 0.69
N LEU A 155 3.17 -16.64 0.29
CA LEU A 155 3.76 -15.58 1.10
C LEU A 155 2.73 -14.96 2.07
N PRO A 156 3.20 -14.23 3.11
CA PRO A 156 2.32 -13.51 4.02
C PRO A 156 1.30 -12.65 3.28
N HIS A 157 0.07 -12.61 3.80
CA HIS A 157 -1.08 -12.01 3.14
C HIS A 157 -0.83 -10.61 2.56
N PRO A 158 -0.12 -9.68 3.25
CA PRO A 158 0.19 -8.37 2.66
C PRO A 158 0.94 -8.45 1.32
N VAL A 159 1.95 -9.33 1.22
CA VAL A 159 2.76 -9.51 0.00
C VAL A 159 1.93 -10.22 -1.05
N ALA A 160 1.29 -11.33 -0.69
CA ALA A 160 0.49 -12.12 -1.62
C ALA A 160 -0.65 -11.29 -2.25
N ARG A 161 -1.33 -10.47 -1.44
CA ARG A 161 -2.40 -9.58 -1.89
C ARG A 161 -1.91 -8.47 -2.82
N THR A 162 -0.79 -7.82 -2.52
CA THR A 162 -0.26 -6.76 -3.40
C THR A 162 0.24 -7.31 -4.74
N VAL A 163 0.81 -8.52 -4.74
CA VAL A 163 1.11 -9.27 -5.98
C VAL A 163 -0.17 -9.60 -6.75
N HIS A 164 -1.24 -10.04 -6.08
CA HIS A 164 -2.54 -10.28 -6.72
C HIS A 164 -3.13 -9.00 -7.32
N GLU A 165 -3.07 -7.88 -6.60
CA GLU A 165 -3.53 -6.57 -7.07
C GLU A 165 -2.73 -6.12 -8.32
N MET A 166 -1.41 -6.33 -8.34
CA MET A 166 -0.58 -6.10 -9.53
C MET A 166 -1.03 -6.95 -10.73
N GLN A 167 -1.31 -8.24 -10.52
CA GLN A 167 -1.76 -9.14 -11.60
C GLN A 167 -3.15 -8.77 -12.13
N ARG A 168 -4.00 -8.16 -11.31
CA ARG A 168 -5.35 -7.72 -11.68
C ARG A 168 -5.44 -6.32 -12.29
N ALA A 169 -4.37 -5.53 -12.18
CA ALA A 169 -4.33 -4.20 -12.76
C ALA A 169 -4.55 -4.25 -14.28
N HIS A 170 -5.43 -3.38 -14.79
CA HIS A 170 -5.90 -3.45 -16.17
C HIS A 170 -5.03 -2.63 -17.12
N THR A 171 -4.37 -1.59 -16.61
CA THR A 171 -3.47 -0.76 -17.42
C THR A 171 -2.01 -0.96 -17.02
N PRO A 172 -1.06 -0.82 -17.97
CA PRO A 172 0.38 -0.83 -17.67
C PRO A 172 0.77 0.14 -16.55
N LYS A 173 0.14 1.32 -16.51
CA LYS A 173 0.36 2.31 -15.46
C LYS A 173 -0.07 1.83 -14.07
N GLU A 174 -1.27 1.29 -13.95
CA GLU A 174 -1.76 0.72 -12.68
C GLU A 174 -0.88 -0.46 -12.25
N ARG A 175 -0.49 -1.31 -13.20
CA ARG A 175 0.36 -2.47 -12.93
C ARG A 175 1.76 -2.06 -12.48
N HIS A 176 2.32 -1.01 -13.06
CA HIS A 176 3.59 -0.42 -12.63
C HIS A 176 3.50 0.19 -11.21
N GLU A 177 2.43 0.93 -10.90
CA GLU A 177 2.22 1.45 -9.54
C GLU A 177 2.06 0.32 -8.51
N ALA A 178 1.30 -0.72 -8.85
CA ALA A 178 1.09 -1.89 -8.00
C ALA A 178 2.36 -2.74 -7.81
N LEU A 179 3.23 -2.82 -8.82
CA LEU A 179 4.55 -3.45 -8.73
C LEU A 179 5.41 -2.77 -7.65
N LEU A 180 5.45 -1.43 -7.65
CA LEU A 180 6.21 -0.68 -6.65
C LEU A 180 5.61 -0.82 -5.25
N GLU A 181 4.28 -0.93 -5.14
CA GLU A 181 3.58 -1.20 -3.87
C GLU A 181 3.85 -2.61 -3.34
N ALA A 182 3.91 -3.61 -4.21
CA ALA A 182 4.31 -4.98 -3.84
C ALA A 182 5.77 -5.01 -3.34
N ALA A 183 6.68 -4.26 -3.98
CA ALA A 183 8.07 -4.13 -3.54
C ALA A 183 8.20 -3.43 -2.17
N GLU A 184 7.48 -2.32 -1.96
CA GLU A 184 7.43 -1.61 -0.68
C GLU A 184 6.88 -2.54 0.42
N THR A 185 5.81 -3.27 0.12
CA THR A 185 5.19 -4.23 1.05
C THR A 185 6.13 -5.37 1.40
N LEU A 186 6.83 -5.95 0.41
CA LEU A 186 7.83 -6.98 0.65
C LEU A 186 8.93 -6.49 1.60
N ALA A 187 9.45 -5.28 1.37
CA ALA A 187 10.48 -4.69 2.23
C ALA A 187 10.01 -4.53 3.68
N VAL A 188 8.79 -4.02 3.88
CA VAL A 188 8.20 -3.83 5.21
C VAL A 188 7.94 -5.19 5.89
N THR A 189 7.38 -6.17 5.17
CA THR A 189 7.10 -7.51 5.69
C THR A 189 8.38 -8.21 6.15
N THR A 190 9.44 -8.17 5.33
CA THR A 190 10.74 -8.73 5.70
C THR A 190 11.35 -7.98 6.89
N ALA A 191 11.27 -6.65 6.92
CA ALA A 191 11.78 -5.83 8.02
C ALA A 191 11.07 -6.12 9.36
N GLY A 192 9.74 -6.22 9.35
CA GLY A 192 8.93 -6.46 10.54
C GLY A 192 9.18 -7.83 11.17
N LEU A 193 9.38 -8.87 10.34
CA LEU A 193 9.76 -10.20 10.79
C LEU A 193 11.06 -10.18 11.62
N LEU A 194 12.07 -9.49 11.10
CA LEU A 194 13.43 -9.52 11.68
C LEU A 194 13.49 -8.94 13.08
N GLN A 195 12.67 -7.93 13.33
CA GLN A 195 12.59 -7.32 14.64
C GLN A 195 11.95 -8.23 15.69
N ALA A 196 10.94 -9.00 15.29
CA ALA A 196 10.27 -9.95 16.18
C ALA A 196 11.31 -10.88 16.84
N HIS A 197 12.34 -11.27 16.09
CA HIS A 197 13.42 -12.14 16.57
C HIS A 197 14.51 -11.45 17.42
N GLY A 198 14.30 -10.21 17.87
CA GLY A 198 15.27 -9.47 18.69
C GLY A 198 16.56 -9.14 17.95
N ILE A 199 16.54 -9.17 16.61
CA ILE A 199 17.71 -8.84 15.79
C ILE A 199 17.82 -7.32 15.70
N GLY A 200 18.93 -6.76 16.21
CA GLY A 200 19.33 -5.38 15.96
C GLY A 200 18.88 -4.34 16.98
N GLU A 201 18.82 -4.67 18.28
CA GLU A 201 18.44 -3.75 19.37
C GLU A 201 19.12 -2.37 19.30
N ARG A 202 20.40 -2.30 18.94
CA ARG A 202 21.13 -1.03 18.81
C ARG A 202 20.64 -0.16 17.64
N ASN A 203 20.10 -0.78 16.60
CA ASN A 203 19.61 -0.09 15.42
C ASN A 203 18.13 0.34 15.59
N LEU A 204 17.39 -0.24 16.55
CA LEU A 204 15.99 0.14 16.82
C LEU A 204 15.82 1.63 17.11
N ALA A 205 16.86 2.28 17.64
CA ALA A 205 16.91 3.72 17.82
C ALA A 205 16.75 4.49 16.49
N GLU A 206 17.33 4.02 15.39
CA GLU A 206 17.22 4.66 14.07
C GLU A 206 15.83 4.46 13.47
N LEU A 207 15.25 3.26 13.62
CA LEU A 207 13.87 3.00 13.21
C LEU A 207 12.88 3.84 14.03
N ARG A 208 13.10 3.96 15.34
CA ARG A 208 12.36 4.84 16.23
C ARG A 208 12.50 6.31 15.82
N ALA A 209 13.69 6.76 15.43
CA ALA A 209 13.91 8.11 14.92
C ALA A 209 13.13 8.36 13.62
N ALA A 210 13.07 7.38 12.70
CA ALA A 210 12.28 7.49 11.48
C ALA A 210 10.77 7.53 11.75
N LEU A 211 10.28 6.69 12.67
CA LEU A 211 8.87 6.66 13.10
C LEU A 211 8.45 7.96 13.81
N THR A 212 9.35 8.56 14.58
CA THR A 212 9.13 9.88 15.21
C THR A 212 9.25 11.06 14.24
N GLY A 213 9.88 10.82 13.09
CA GLY A 213 10.10 11.75 11.98
C GLY A 213 8.87 12.02 11.11
N ALA A 214 9.09 12.08 9.79
CA ALA A 214 8.04 12.30 8.79
C ALA A 214 7.13 11.07 8.58
N GLY A 215 7.48 9.94 9.19
CA GLY A 215 6.88 8.64 9.00
C GLY A 215 7.73 7.73 8.13
N THR A 216 7.38 6.45 8.10
CA THR A 216 8.09 5.42 7.35
C THR A 216 7.82 5.54 5.85
N THR A 217 8.87 5.29 5.06
CA THR A 217 8.86 5.25 3.59
C THR A 217 9.52 3.97 3.12
N PHE A 218 9.45 3.66 1.82
CA PHE A 218 10.21 2.55 1.24
C PHE A 218 11.73 2.66 1.56
N GLY A 219 12.27 3.89 1.56
CA GLY A 219 13.65 4.14 1.98
C GLY A 219 13.93 3.76 3.43
N THR A 220 13.01 4.04 4.35
CA THR A 220 13.15 3.68 5.77
C THR A 220 13.32 2.17 5.95
N TRP A 221 12.48 1.37 5.28
CA TRP A 221 12.49 -0.09 5.42
C TRP A 221 13.71 -0.73 4.75
N THR A 222 14.16 -0.22 3.61
CA THR A 222 15.38 -0.74 2.94
C THR A 222 16.65 -0.42 3.71
N VAL A 223 16.78 0.79 4.27
CA VAL A 223 17.89 1.14 5.18
C VAL A 223 17.88 0.17 6.38
N TRP A 224 16.71 -0.05 6.98
CA TRP A 224 16.57 -1.00 8.06
C TRP A 224 17.03 -2.42 7.68
N LEU A 225 16.61 -2.92 6.51
CA LEU A 225 17.06 -4.23 6.02
C LEU A 225 18.58 -4.34 5.90
N HIS A 226 19.27 -3.30 5.44
CA HIS A 226 20.74 -3.28 5.42
C HIS A 226 21.37 -3.43 6.80
N HIS A 227 20.82 -2.75 7.82
CA HIS A 227 21.28 -2.92 9.20
C HIS A 227 21.06 -4.34 9.69
N VAL A 228 19.93 -4.95 9.35
CA VAL A 228 19.63 -6.33 9.72
C VAL A 228 20.53 -7.34 8.99
N CYS A 229 20.84 -7.14 7.70
CA CYS A 229 21.77 -8.00 6.96
C CYS A 229 23.08 -8.22 7.73
N ARG A 230 23.62 -7.15 8.33
CA ARG A 230 24.86 -7.23 9.13
C ARG A 230 24.72 -8.12 10.36
N VAL A 231 23.56 -8.12 11.01
CA VAL A 231 23.32 -8.91 12.22
C VAL A 231 23.01 -10.37 11.88
N VAL A 232 22.24 -10.62 10.82
CA VAL A 232 21.90 -11.98 10.36
C VAL A 232 23.16 -12.76 9.97
N ARG A 233 24.17 -12.09 9.40
CA ARG A 233 25.48 -12.72 9.15
C ARG A 233 26.17 -13.25 10.40
N GLN A 234 25.92 -12.64 11.55
CA GLN A 234 26.49 -13.06 12.83
C GLN A 234 25.64 -14.15 13.50
N ARG A 235 24.39 -14.33 13.06
CA ARG A 235 23.42 -15.29 13.62
C ARG A 235 22.58 -15.94 12.50
N PRO A 236 23.17 -16.81 11.67
CA PRO A 236 22.49 -17.38 10.50
C PRO A 236 21.29 -18.27 10.88
N ASP A 237 21.28 -18.83 12.09
CA ASP A 237 20.29 -19.82 12.52
C ASP A 237 18.98 -19.22 13.05
N VAL A 238 18.83 -17.88 13.07
CA VAL A 238 17.65 -17.23 13.68
C VAL A 238 16.40 -17.46 12.84
N VAL A 239 16.54 -17.43 11.52
CA VAL A 239 15.46 -17.69 10.57
C VAL A 239 16.02 -18.51 9.41
N PRO A 240 15.53 -19.76 9.21
CA PRO A 240 15.96 -20.59 8.09
C PRO A 240 15.79 -19.87 6.74
N GLY A 241 16.81 -19.90 5.88
CA GLY A 241 16.79 -19.29 4.54
C GLY A 241 16.99 -17.76 4.51
N LEU A 242 16.93 -17.07 5.65
CA LEU A 242 17.08 -15.61 5.69
C LEU A 242 18.50 -15.15 5.36
N ALA A 243 19.52 -15.79 5.92
CA ALA A 243 20.91 -15.45 5.66
C ALA A 243 21.25 -15.58 4.17
N GLU A 244 20.69 -16.59 3.52
CA GLU A 244 20.78 -16.82 2.07
C GLU A 244 20.08 -15.72 1.28
N ALA A 245 18.85 -15.35 1.67
CA ALA A 245 18.08 -14.28 1.03
C ALA A 245 18.76 -12.90 1.13
N LEU A 246 19.48 -12.65 2.22
CA LEU A 246 20.18 -11.40 2.53
C LEU A 246 21.68 -11.42 2.17
N ARG A 247 22.13 -12.40 1.38
CA ARG A 247 23.51 -12.42 0.87
C ARG A 247 23.76 -11.15 0.05
N ASP A 248 24.86 -10.47 0.35
CA ASP A 248 25.39 -9.51 -0.62
C ASP A 248 26.34 -10.27 -1.56
N GLY A 249 26.32 -9.94 -2.85
CA GLY A 249 27.25 -10.43 -3.87
C GLY A 249 28.75 -10.16 -3.60
N SER A 250 29.12 -9.80 -2.37
CA SER A 250 30.47 -9.50 -1.88
C SER A 250 31.07 -10.65 -1.06
N GLY A 251 30.36 -11.77 -0.88
CA GLY A 251 30.86 -12.93 -0.15
C GLY A 251 31.80 -13.81 -0.98
N PRO A 252 32.73 -14.57 -0.36
CA PRO A 252 33.70 -15.42 -1.08
C PRO A 252 33.08 -16.56 -1.91
N ALA A 253 31.78 -16.85 -1.72
CA ALA A 253 31.01 -17.84 -2.47
C ALA A 253 29.92 -17.22 -3.35
N ALA A 254 29.78 -15.90 -3.38
CA ALA A 254 28.81 -15.20 -4.22
C ALA A 254 29.51 -14.71 -5.48
N GLY A 255 29.04 -15.13 -6.65
CA GLY A 255 29.49 -14.54 -7.90
C GLY A 255 29.12 -13.05 -7.94
N PRO A 256 29.87 -12.22 -8.67
CA PRO A 256 29.56 -10.79 -8.85
C PRO A 256 28.16 -10.53 -9.46
N ASP A 257 27.50 -11.58 -9.98
CA ASP A 257 26.20 -11.55 -10.64
C ASP A 257 25.05 -12.15 -9.80
N ASP A 258 25.23 -12.43 -8.50
CA ASP A 258 24.18 -12.97 -7.62
C ASP A 258 23.71 -11.94 -6.55
N PRO A 259 22.90 -10.94 -6.93
CA PRO A 259 22.38 -9.94 -6.01
C PRO A 259 21.34 -10.53 -5.05
N GLY A 260 21.45 -10.21 -3.76
CA GLY A 260 20.45 -10.60 -2.76
C GLY A 260 19.19 -9.74 -2.76
N LEU A 261 18.23 -10.11 -1.89
CA LEU A 261 16.93 -9.46 -1.74
C LEU A 261 17.01 -7.94 -1.63
N VAL A 262 17.90 -7.44 -0.76
CA VAL A 262 18.00 -6.00 -0.47
C VAL A 262 18.46 -5.21 -1.70
N GLN A 263 19.32 -5.79 -2.53
CA GLN A 263 19.82 -5.14 -3.75
C GLN A 263 18.71 -4.99 -4.80
N PHE A 264 17.85 -6.00 -4.94
CA PHE A 264 16.66 -5.89 -5.80
C PHE A 264 15.68 -4.83 -5.28
N LEU A 265 15.43 -4.82 -3.96
CA LEU A 265 14.56 -3.83 -3.33
C LEU A 265 15.12 -2.40 -3.44
N ASP A 266 16.44 -2.22 -3.39
CA ASP A 266 17.08 -0.91 -3.58
C ASP A 266 16.91 -0.38 -5.00
N ARG A 267 17.00 -1.23 -6.03
CA ARG A 267 16.72 -0.84 -7.41
C ARG A 267 15.25 -0.42 -7.58
N LEU A 268 14.32 -1.19 -7.01
CA LEU A 268 12.88 -0.88 -7.03
C LEU A 268 12.54 0.39 -6.24
N LYS A 269 13.23 0.63 -5.12
CA LYS A 269 13.17 1.89 -4.37
C LYS A 269 13.65 3.06 -5.22
N GLY A 270 14.73 2.88 -5.98
CA GLY A 270 15.22 3.87 -6.94
C GLY A 270 14.11 4.31 -7.89
N GLU A 271 13.37 3.36 -8.46
CA GLU A 271 12.23 3.65 -9.32
C GLU A 271 11.07 4.35 -8.60
N ARG A 272 10.75 3.91 -7.38
CA ARG A 272 9.74 4.59 -6.55
C ARG A 272 10.11 6.05 -6.27
N ASN A 273 11.39 6.32 -6.02
CA ASN A 273 11.89 7.66 -5.79
C ASN A 273 11.81 8.50 -7.07
N ARG A 274 12.24 7.98 -8.23
CA ARG A 274 12.09 8.66 -9.54
C ARG A 274 10.63 9.07 -9.77
N THR A 275 9.70 8.13 -9.62
CA THR A 275 8.25 8.37 -9.76
C THR A 275 7.73 9.42 -8.78
N SER A 276 8.19 9.39 -7.52
CA SER A 276 7.77 10.32 -6.47
C SER A 276 8.31 11.74 -6.68
N HIS A 277 9.49 11.86 -7.31
CA HIS A 277 10.13 13.15 -7.64
C HIS A 277 9.72 13.72 -9.00
N GLY A 278 8.64 13.19 -9.59
CA GLY A 278 7.99 13.79 -10.77
C GLY A 278 8.32 13.09 -12.08
N ASP A 279 9.28 12.18 -12.10
CA ASP A 279 9.62 11.31 -13.23
C ASP A 279 8.76 10.04 -13.23
N LYS A 280 7.45 10.23 -13.23
CA LYS A 280 6.47 9.14 -13.34
C LYS A 280 6.14 8.89 -14.81
N PRO A 281 5.85 7.64 -15.21
CA PRO A 281 5.47 7.36 -16.58
C PRO A 281 4.23 8.16 -16.99
N ARG A 282 4.36 8.92 -18.09
CA ARG A 282 3.33 9.85 -18.57
C ARG A 282 2.35 9.16 -19.51
N THR A 283 2.83 8.18 -20.28
CA THR A 283 2.02 7.42 -21.25
C THR A 283 1.96 5.93 -20.87
N GLN A 284 1.08 5.18 -21.56
CA GLN A 284 0.95 3.73 -21.33
C GLN A 284 2.14 2.95 -21.87
N GLU A 285 2.75 3.44 -22.95
CA GLU A 285 3.95 2.86 -23.57
C GLU A 285 5.14 3.01 -22.64
N GLU A 286 5.34 4.22 -22.09
CA GLU A 286 6.40 4.46 -21.09
C GLU A 286 6.20 3.58 -19.85
N ALA A 287 4.96 3.47 -19.36
CA ALA A 287 4.63 2.59 -18.25
C ALA A 287 4.90 1.11 -18.58
N SER A 288 4.62 0.67 -19.81
CA SER A 288 4.87 -0.70 -20.26
C SER A 288 6.35 -1.03 -20.31
N LEU A 289 7.18 -0.10 -20.80
CA LEU A 289 8.63 -0.24 -20.83
C LEU A 289 9.20 -0.32 -19.41
N ARG A 290 8.81 0.61 -18.53
CA ARG A 290 9.24 0.59 -17.13
C ARG A 290 8.75 -0.67 -16.40
N LEU A 291 7.53 -1.12 -16.66
CA LEU A 291 7.01 -2.36 -16.10
C LEU A 291 7.87 -3.56 -16.52
N ALA A 292 8.18 -3.70 -17.81
CA ALA A 292 9.00 -4.80 -18.32
C ALA A 292 10.41 -4.82 -17.69
N GLU A 293 11.02 -3.64 -17.50
CA GLU A 293 12.33 -3.50 -16.84
C GLU A 293 12.30 -3.95 -15.36
N HIS A 294 11.26 -3.54 -14.62
CA HIS A 294 11.23 -3.71 -13.17
C HIS A 294 10.53 -4.99 -12.71
N GLN A 295 9.72 -5.64 -13.56
CA GLN A 295 9.01 -6.87 -13.21
C GLN A 295 9.98 -8.00 -12.85
N LEU A 296 11.05 -8.18 -13.64
CA LEU A 296 12.07 -9.18 -13.35
C LEU A 296 12.75 -8.93 -11.99
N LEU A 297 12.98 -7.66 -11.62
CA LEU A 297 13.56 -7.32 -10.32
C LEU A 297 12.63 -7.73 -9.17
N LEU A 298 11.32 -7.50 -9.31
CA LEU A 298 10.34 -7.94 -8.31
C LEU A 298 10.26 -9.47 -8.24
N GLU A 299 10.21 -10.17 -9.37
CA GLU A 299 10.18 -11.63 -9.41
C GLU A 299 11.41 -12.23 -8.71
N ARG A 300 12.60 -11.67 -8.94
CA ARG A 300 13.82 -12.09 -8.26
C ARG A 300 13.80 -11.79 -6.77
N ALA A 301 13.31 -10.63 -6.36
CA ALA A 301 13.10 -10.31 -4.95
C ALA A 301 12.14 -11.31 -4.27
N LEU A 302 11.06 -11.70 -4.95
CA LEU A 302 10.11 -12.69 -4.43
C LEU A 302 10.72 -14.09 -4.32
N ILE A 303 11.61 -14.47 -5.26
CA ILE A 303 12.38 -15.71 -5.16
C ILE A 303 13.30 -15.68 -3.93
N CYS A 304 14.07 -14.61 -3.74
CA CYS A 304 14.91 -14.47 -2.54
C CYS A 304 14.07 -14.51 -1.26
N ALA A 305 12.84 -13.98 -1.29
CA ALA A 305 11.95 -13.95 -0.14
C ALA A 305 11.20 -15.26 0.15
N GLN A 306 11.47 -16.36 -0.57
CA GLN A 306 10.78 -17.64 -0.37
C GLN A 306 10.92 -18.22 1.04
N PHE A 307 11.93 -17.82 1.81
CA PHE A 307 12.07 -18.21 3.21
C PHE A 307 10.85 -17.80 4.07
N LEU A 308 10.12 -16.75 3.68
CA LEU A 308 8.89 -16.33 4.35
C LEU A 308 7.77 -17.38 4.27
N HIS A 309 7.81 -18.31 3.31
CA HIS A 309 6.86 -19.42 3.22
C HIS A 309 6.92 -20.32 4.46
N GLY A 310 8.10 -20.50 5.04
CA GLY A 310 8.30 -21.31 6.25
C GLY A 310 7.98 -20.59 7.55
N LEU A 311 7.44 -19.37 7.50
CA LEU A 311 7.17 -18.51 8.66
C LEU A 311 5.72 -18.04 8.65
N PRO A 312 4.76 -18.90 9.08
CA PRO A 312 3.34 -18.57 9.07
C PRO A 312 3.04 -17.31 9.86
N TRP A 313 2.28 -16.39 9.25
CA TRP A 313 1.70 -15.24 9.94
C TRP A 313 0.35 -15.65 10.52
N LEU A 314 0.10 -15.28 11.77
CA LEU A 314 -1.10 -15.65 12.52
C LEU A 314 -1.75 -14.39 13.08
N LEU A 315 -3.06 -14.26 12.93
CA LEU A 315 -3.86 -13.29 13.70
C LEU A 315 -4.58 -14.05 14.81
N THR A 316 -4.17 -13.83 16.06
CA THR A 316 -4.80 -14.48 17.20
C THR A 316 -6.24 -13.99 17.39
N VAL A 317 -7.15 -14.93 17.60
CA VAL A 317 -8.57 -14.68 17.84
C VAL A 317 -8.89 -14.89 19.32
N SER A 318 -8.34 -15.95 19.92
CA SER A 318 -8.53 -16.26 21.34
C SER A 318 -7.36 -17.08 21.90
N CYS A 319 -6.99 -16.83 23.15
CA CYS A 319 -6.06 -17.63 23.93
C CYS A 319 -6.70 -18.08 25.25
N ALA A 320 -6.83 -19.39 25.47
CA ALA A 320 -7.47 -19.95 26.67
C ALA A 320 -6.54 -20.93 27.40
N TYR A 321 -6.38 -20.77 28.72
CA TYR A 321 -5.55 -21.67 29.53
C TYR A 321 -6.20 -23.05 29.71
N GLN A 322 -5.46 -24.09 29.35
CA GLN A 322 -5.85 -25.49 29.47
C GLN A 322 -5.23 -26.11 30.73
N ARG A 323 -6.00 -26.15 31.82
CA ARG A 323 -5.53 -26.62 33.14
C ARG A 323 -4.93 -28.03 33.11
N ARG A 324 -5.46 -28.93 32.28
CA ARG A 324 -5.01 -30.33 32.21
C ARG A 324 -3.61 -30.48 31.62
N THR A 325 -3.28 -29.68 30.62
CA THR A 325 -1.99 -29.74 29.91
C THR A 325 -0.99 -28.72 30.41
N GLY A 326 -1.44 -27.71 31.18
CA GLY A 326 -0.60 -26.58 31.59
C GLY A 326 -0.21 -25.67 30.42
N THR A 327 -0.92 -25.76 29.30
CA THR A 327 -0.67 -24.98 28.08
C THR A 327 -1.83 -24.05 27.79
N PHE A 328 -1.69 -23.21 26.78
CA PHE A 328 -2.74 -22.34 26.27
C PHE A 328 -3.22 -22.86 24.92
N GLU A 329 -4.53 -23.07 24.77
CA GLU A 329 -5.12 -23.31 23.46
C GLU A 329 -5.28 -21.98 22.75
N VAL A 330 -4.64 -21.85 21.59
CA VAL A 330 -4.68 -20.65 20.75
C VAL A 330 -5.48 -20.95 19.52
N VAL A 331 -6.46 -20.08 19.24
CA VAL A 331 -7.19 -20.04 17.96
C VAL A 331 -6.69 -18.83 17.19
N ALA A 332 -6.27 -19.03 15.95
CA ALA A 332 -5.74 -17.97 15.11
C ALA A 332 -6.17 -18.14 13.65
N ASP A 333 -6.27 -17.03 12.94
CA ASP A 333 -6.46 -16.99 11.49
C ASP A 333 -5.09 -17.00 10.80
N HIS A 334 -4.91 -17.88 9.80
CA HIS A 334 -3.67 -18.08 9.06
C HIS A 334 -3.52 -17.03 7.96
N LEU A 335 -2.77 -15.97 8.23
CA LEU A 335 -2.57 -14.80 7.37
C LEU A 335 -1.59 -15.04 6.20
N MET A 336 -1.80 -16.10 5.44
CA MET A 336 -0.98 -16.47 4.29
C MET A 336 -1.81 -16.49 3.00
N GLY A 337 -1.18 -16.19 1.86
CA GLY A 337 -1.85 -16.16 0.56
C GLY A 337 -2.72 -14.90 0.34
N ASP A 338 -3.28 -14.77 -0.87
CA ASP A 338 -4.02 -13.58 -1.31
C ASP A 338 -5.50 -13.58 -0.90
N HIS A 339 -6.03 -14.71 -0.45
CA HIS A 339 -7.44 -14.84 -0.07
C HIS A 339 -7.74 -14.04 1.20
N PRO A 340 -8.85 -13.28 1.25
CA PRO A 340 -9.22 -12.50 2.44
C PRO A 340 -9.89 -13.34 3.54
N ASP A 341 -10.44 -14.50 3.19
CA ASP A 341 -10.95 -15.46 4.18
C ASP A 341 -9.83 -16.43 4.51
N PHE A 342 -9.34 -16.34 5.74
CA PHE A 342 -8.19 -17.10 6.22
C PHE A 342 -8.61 -18.42 6.83
N ASP A 343 -7.78 -19.45 6.62
CA ASP A 343 -7.93 -20.72 7.32
C ASP A 343 -7.76 -20.51 8.83
N ARG A 344 -8.61 -21.17 9.62
CA ARG A 344 -8.52 -21.10 11.08
C ARG A 344 -7.70 -22.27 11.61
N LEU A 345 -6.73 -21.95 12.45
CA LEU A 345 -5.85 -22.90 13.10
C LEU A 345 -6.10 -22.91 14.61
N THR A 346 -6.03 -24.09 15.21
CA THR A 346 -6.03 -24.27 16.65
C THR A 346 -4.78 -25.05 17.04
N PHE A 347 -3.99 -24.53 17.98
CA PHE A 347 -2.78 -25.19 18.43
C PHE A 347 -2.46 -24.88 19.90
N PRO A 348 -1.79 -25.80 20.63
CA PRO A 348 -1.33 -25.54 21.98
C PRO A 348 -0.07 -24.66 21.96
N CYS A 349 0.01 -23.71 22.89
CA CYS A 349 1.14 -22.83 23.10
C CYS A 349 1.62 -22.91 24.56
N PRO A 350 2.94 -22.97 24.84
CA PRO A 350 3.45 -23.02 26.21
C PRO A 350 3.31 -21.69 26.97
N ALA A 351 3.13 -20.58 26.26
CA ALA A 351 3.00 -19.23 26.83
C ALA A 351 1.71 -18.55 26.34
N PRO A 352 1.13 -17.65 27.13
CA PRO A 352 -0.05 -16.90 26.70
C PRO A 352 0.31 -15.96 25.54
N VAL A 353 -0.64 -15.78 24.63
CA VAL A 353 -0.57 -14.79 23.54
C VAL A 353 -1.74 -13.83 23.66
N ALA A 354 -1.53 -12.56 23.34
CA ALA A 354 -2.60 -11.57 23.27
C ALA A 354 -3.54 -11.85 22.09
N ASP A 355 -4.84 -11.61 22.29
CA ASP A 355 -5.84 -11.63 21.23
C ASP A 355 -5.64 -10.45 20.26
N ASP A 356 -6.25 -10.53 19.08
CA ASP A 356 -6.24 -9.47 18.06
C ASP A 356 -4.83 -9.02 17.61
N THR A 357 -3.82 -9.85 17.85
CA THR A 357 -2.41 -9.52 17.63
C THR A 357 -1.83 -10.38 16.51
N VAL A 358 -0.99 -9.76 15.68
CA VAL A 358 -0.32 -10.46 14.59
C VAL A 358 0.98 -11.08 15.12
N TYR A 359 1.13 -12.39 14.95
CA TYR A 359 2.33 -13.14 15.29
C TYR A 359 2.95 -13.77 14.05
N VAL A 360 4.24 -14.05 14.15
CA VAL A 360 4.91 -15.04 13.30
C VAL A 360 5.17 -16.28 14.11
N LEU A 361 4.82 -17.44 13.55
CA LEU A 361 5.17 -18.71 14.16
C LEU A 361 6.61 -19.07 13.81
N SER A 362 7.51 -18.88 14.76
CA SER A 362 8.90 -19.30 14.64
C SER A 362 9.14 -20.71 15.20
N PRO A 363 10.30 -21.34 14.92
CA PRO A 363 10.68 -22.59 15.58
C PRO A 363 10.72 -22.50 17.11
N ALA A 364 10.95 -21.31 17.68
CA ALA A 364 10.97 -21.07 19.12
C ALA A 364 9.57 -20.76 19.72
N GLY A 365 8.54 -20.67 18.87
CA GLY A 365 7.18 -20.29 19.25
C GLY A 365 6.69 -19.00 18.59
N PRO A 366 5.47 -18.54 18.94
CA PRO A 366 4.89 -17.32 18.39
C PRO A 366 5.67 -16.07 18.82
N VAL A 367 5.93 -15.19 17.85
CA VAL A 367 6.63 -13.94 18.07
C VAL A 367 5.76 -12.78 17.59
N ALA A 368 5.42 -11.86 18.49
CA ALA A 368 4.54 -10.75 18.16
C ALA A 368 5.21 -9.81 17.15
N LEU A 369 4.44 -9.34 16.17
CA LEU A 369 4.88 -8.32 15.22
C LEU A 369 4.55 -6.89 15.65
N SER A 370 3.83 -6.70 16.77
CA SER A 370 3.62 -5.36 17.35
C SER A 370 4.96 -4.79 17.86
N PRO A 371 5.15 -3.45 17.80
CA PRO A 371 4.27 -2.44 17.21
C PRO A 371 4.33 -2.31 15.68
N PHE A 372 5.09 -3.14 14.96
CA PHE A 372 5.37 -2.92 13.53
C PHE A 372 4.25 -3.32 12.61
N VAL A 373 3.48 -4.33 12.99
CA VAL A 373 2.34 -4.82 12.24
C VAL A 373 1.13 -4.97 13.17
N ALA A 374 -0.01 -4.49 12.71
CA ALA A 374 -1.28 -4.62 13.43
C ALA A 374 -2.44 -4.90 12.46
N SER A 375 -3.49 -5.53 12.98
CA SER A 375 -4.77 -5.72 12.28
C SER A 375 -5.78 -4.69 12.80
N LEU A 376 -6.08 -3.68 12.00
CA LEU A 376 -6.91 -2.54 12.42
C LEU A 376 -8.12 -2.35 11.51
N TYR A 377 -9.23 -1.88 12.08
CA TYR A 377 -10.41 -1.49 11.29
C TYR A 377 -10.15 -0.19 10.53
N CYS A 378 -10.27 -0.25 9.20
CA CYS A 378 -10.13 0.90 8.33
C CYS A 378 -11.52 1.47 7.99
N ALA A 379 -11.88 2.59 8.60
CA ALA A 379 -13.17 3.26 8.36
C ALA A 379 -13.40 3.68 6.90
N GLN A 380 -12.33 3.91 6.13
CA GLN A 380 -12.43 4.22 4.70
C GLN A 380 -12.76 2.99 3.86
N CYS A 381 -12.31 1.81 4.28
CA CYS A 381 -12.55 0.55 3.56
C CYS A 381 -13.75 -0.22 4.10
N GLY A 382 -14.22 0.10 5.32
CA GLY A 382 -15.31 -0.60 5.99
C GLY A 382 -14.94 -2.00 6.50
N ARG A 383 -13.65 -2.33 6.61
CA ARG A 383 -13.15 -3.67 6.96
C ARG A 383 -11.83 -3.61 7.73
N ARG A 384 -11.45 -4.72 8.36
CA ARG A 384 -10.11 -4.89 8.95
C ARG A 384 -9.05 -4.97 7.85
N GLU A 385 -7.93 -4.31 8.09
CA GLU A 385 -6.75 -4.35 7.22
C GLU A 385 -5.50 -4.65 8.05
N ILE A 386 -4.58 -5.42 7.48
CA ILE A 386 -3.23 -5.53 8.01
C ILE A 386 -2.49 -4.25 7.67
N CYS A 387 -1.84 -3.67 8.67
CA CYS A 387 -1.20 -2.37 8.61
C CYS A 387 0.20 -2.43 9.20
N HIS A 388 1.06 -1.49 8.79
CA HIS A 388 2.39 -1.31 9.38
C HIS A 388 2.53 0.03 10.10
N ALA A 389 3.42 0.08 11.09
CA ALA A 389 3.74 1.30 11.82
C ALA A 389 4.18 2.40 10.83
N HIS A 390 3.47 3.51 10.83
CA HIS A 390 3.75 4.61 9.91
C HIS A 390 4.43 5.78 10.59
N ARG A 391 3.85 6.29 11.69
CA ARG A 391 4.42 7.43 12.42
C ARG A 391 3.91 7.50 13.85
N THR A 392 4.70 8.09 14.74
CA THR A 392 4.26 8.49 16.08
C THR A 392 3.43 9.77 16.03
N GLY A 393 2.79 10.05 17.15
CA GLY A 393 2.07 11.27 17.44
C GLY A 393 2.99 12.49 17.47
N ARG A 394 2.43 13.61 17.03
CA ARG A 394 2.98 14.96 17.16
C ARG A 394 1.86 15.88 17.64
N ARG A 395 2.19 17.07 18.17
CA ARG A 395 1.20 18.03 18.75
C ARG A 395 -0.14 18.16 18.01
N ASN A 396 -0.16 18.04 16.68
CA ASN A 396 -1.36 18.17 15.85
C ASN A 396 -1.70 16.94 14.98
N ARG A 397 -1.06 15.78 15.21
CA ARG A 397 -1.29 14.56 14.42
C ARG A 397 -1.17 13.34 15.32
N PRO A 398 -2.19 12.47 15.42
CA PRO A 398 -2.08 11.24 16.19
C PRO A 398 -1.07 10.28 15.55
N ALA A 399 -0.51 9.40 16.37
CA ALA A 399 0.19 8.22 15.88
C ALA A 399 -0.72 7.41 14.97
N ALA A 400 -0.12 6.76 13.98
CA ALA A 400 -0.89 6.07 12.98
C ALA A 400 -0.14 4.89 12.37
N TYR A 401 -0.94 3.89 12.00
CA TYR A 401 -0.55 2.84 11.09
C TYR A 401 -0.92 3.21 9.65
N LYS A 402 -0.28 2.57 8.68
CA LYS A 402 -0.64 2.64 7.26
C LYS A 402 -1.01 1.25 6.75
N SER A 403 -2.14 1.11 6.10
CA SER A 403 -2.59 -0.18 5.59
C SER A 403 -1.72 -0.64 4.41
N PHE A 404 -1.41 -1.94 4.37
CA PHE A 404 -0.57 -2.51 3.32
C PHE A 404 -1.24 -2.44 1.94
N GLY A 405 -2.51 -2.84 1.84
CA GLY A 405 -3.18 -3.01 0.55
C GLY A 405 -3.90 -1.77 0.01
N ARG A 406 -4.03 -0.68 0.78
CA ARG A 406 -4.72 0.54 0.33
C ARG A 406 -3.96 1.82 0.66
N GLY A 407 -2.87 1.73 1.44
CA GLY A 407 -2.09 2.87 1.89
C GLY A 407 -2.86 3.85 2.78
N HIS A 408 -4.01 3.45 3.33
CA HIS A 408 -4.82 4.32 4.18
C HIS A 408 -4.16 4.48 5.56
N VAL A 409 -4.12 5.72 6.05
CA VAL A 409 -3.55 6.04 7.35
C VAL A 409 -4.63 5.92 8.42
N ILE A 410 -4.42 5.04 9.39
CA ILE A 410 -5.35 4.71 10.47
C ILE A 410 -4.78 5.24 11.79
N PRO A 411 -5.42 6.25 12.42
CA PRO A 411 -5.00 6.74 13.72
C PRO A 411 -5.05 5.64 14.79
N CYS A 412 -4.00 5.54 15.60
CA CYS A 412 -3.90 4.59 16.70
C CYS A 412 -3.11 5.27 17.84
N PRO A 413 -3.81 5.91 18.81
CA PRO A 413 -3.12 6.66 19.88
C PRO A 413 -2.18 5.81 20.74
N GLY A 414 -2.49 4.53 20.98
CA GLY A 414 -1.65 3.62 21.77
C GLY A 414 -0.31 3.25 21.12
N LEU A 415 -0.14 3.51 19.82
CA LEU A 415 1.10 3.24 19.11
C LEU A 415 2.28 4.07 19.66
N ASP A 416 2.01 5.25 20.23
CA ASP A 416 3.06 6.08 20.83
C ASP A 416 3.75 5.39 22.00
N ASP A 417 2.98 4.74 22.88
CA ASP A 417 3.48 4.04 24.05
C ASP A 417 4.25 2.78 23.63
N GLU A 418 3.72 2.02 22.65
CA GLU A 418 4.41 0.83 22.12
C GLU A 418 5.74 1.18 21.44
N ILE A 419 5.79 2.28 20.66
CA ILE A 419 7.04 2.76 20.04
C ILE A 419 7.99 3.32 21.10
N ALA A 420 7.48 3.98 22.14
CA ALA A 420 8.30 4.49 23.24
C ALA A 420 8.95 3.40 24.07
N ALA A 421 8.28 2.25 24.20
CA ALA A 421 8.77 1.05 24.88
C ALA A 421 9.88 0.32 24.10
N LEU A 422 10.10 0.65 22.83
CA LEU A 422 11.25 0.13 22.07
C LEU A 422 12.57 0.64 22.68
N PRO A 423 13.63 -0.19 22.69
CA PRO A 423 14.97 0.21 23.16
C PRO A 423 15.40 1.56 22.57
N GLY A 424 15.77 2.50 23.44
CA GLY A 424 16.23 3.83 23.06
C GLY A 424 17.69 3.85 22.56
N PRO A 425 18.14 4.94 21.94
CA PRO A 425 19.57 5.13 21.67
C PRO A 425 20.35 5.09 23.00
N PRO A 426 21.57 4.53 23.01
CA PRO A 426 22.42 4.59 24.20
C PRO A 426 22.60 6.06 24.61
N PRO A 427 22.59 6.39 25.92
CA PRO A 427 22.83 7.75 26.36
C PRO A 427 24.15 8.24 25.79
N SER A 428 24.14 9.43 25.20
CA SER A 428 25.37 10.12 24.79
C SER A 428 26.29 10.21 26.00
N ARG A 429 27.46 9.56 25.94
CA ARG A 429 28.48 9.71 26.97
C ARG A 429 28.83 11.20 27.09
N PRO A 430 28.87 11.76 28.30
CA PRO A 430 29.19 13.16 28.54
C PRO A 430 30.59 13.52 28.05
#